data_AF-A0A5R9J7I8-F1
#
_entry.id   AF-A0A5R9J7I8-F1
#
_cell.length_a   1.000
_cell.length_b   1.000
_cell.length_c   1.000
_cell.angle_alpha   90.00
_cell.angle_beta   90.00
_cell.angle_gamma   90.00
#
_symmetry.space_group_name_H-M   'P 1'
#
loop_
_entity.id
_entity.type
_entity.pdbx_description
1 polymer ?
#
loop_
_entity_poly.entity_id
_entity_poly.type
_entity_poly.pdbx_seq_one_letter_code
_entity_poly.pdbx_strand_id
1 'polypeptide(L)'
;MSQGSVIKSAIGRPPKSYAALPCVDETAFWCEQACRSEASGDFSDASRFWLVALTMSRRQAAALDRVPDLHMLRSRLARATLVLDLWTTKPRCRMVN
;
A
#
# COMPACT_ATOMS: atom_id res chain seq x y z
N MET A 1 7.23 -26.95 35.82
CA MET A 1 5.96 -26.30 36.22
C MET A 1 6.02 -24.91 35.60
N SER A 2 5.49 -24.72 34.38
CA SER A 2 4.12 -24.19 34.11
C SER A 2 3.97 -22.76 34.64
N GLN A 3 3.60 -21.69 33.93
CA GLN A 3 2.95 -21.37 32.65
C GLN A 3 3.43 -19.94 32.25
N GLY A 4 3.17 -19.28 31.13
CA GLY A 4 2.05 -19.29 30.19
C GLY A 4 2.13 -18.01 29.32
N SER A 5 1.66 -18.14 28.09
CA SER A 5 1.60 -17.18 27.00
C SER A 5 0.88 -15.86 27.32
N VAL A 6 1.36 -14.72 26.78
CA VAL A 6 0.50 -13.69 26.17
C VAL A 6 1.27 -13.01 25.02
N ILE A 7 0.96 -13.43 23.80
CA ILE A 7 1.22 -12.66 22.57
C ILE A 7 0.32 -11.41 22.64
N LYS A 8 0.89 -10.25 22.96
CA LYS A 8 0.17 -8.97 22.83
C LYS A 8 0.57 -8.30 21.53
N SER A 9 -0.26 -8.51 20.52
CA SER A 9 -0.32 -7.71 19.28
C SER A 9 -0.39 -6.23 19.63
N ALA A 10 0.77 -5.58 19.67
CA ALA A 10 0.85 -4.13 19.69
C ALA A 10 0.65 -3.66 18.24
N ILE A 11 -0.60 -3.34 17.92
CA ILE A 11 -0.95 -2.46 16.81
C ILE A 11 -0.22 -1.15 17.11
N GLY A 12 0.99 -1.03 16.56
CA GLY A 12 1.95 -0.01 16.94
C GLY A 12 1.45 1.38 16.58
N ARG A 13 1.05 2.15 17.59
CA ARG A 13 1.19 3.61 17.52
C ARG A 13 2.65 3.91 17.16
N PRO A 14 2.94 4.73 16.14
CA PRO A 14 4.33 5.07 15.85
C PRO A 14 4.92 5.80 17.06
N PRO A 15 6.15 5.47 17.48
CA PRO A 15 6.81 6.15 18.59
C PRO A 15 6.96 7.65 18.29
N LYS A 16 6.83 8.48 19.34
CA LYS A 16 6.86 9.96 19.30
C LYS A 16 8.22 10.57 18.88
N SER A 17 9.09 9.83 18.20
CA SER A 17 10.39 10.29 17.71
C SER A 17 10.41 10.64 16.22
N TYR A 18 9.27 10.66 15.53
CA TYR A 18 9.13 11.09 14.13
C TYR A 18 9.14 12.62 13.92
N ALA A 19 9.84 13.36 14.78
CA ALA A 19 9.86 14.82 14.74
C ALA A 19 11.00 15.42 13.89
N ALA A 20 11.80 14.60 13.18
CA ALA A 20 12.98 15.12 12.47
C ALA A 20 13.44 14.30 11.24
N LEU A 21 12.54 13.73 10.44
CA LEU A 21 12.93 13.16 9.15
C LEU A 21 12.13 13.81 8.01
N PRO A 22 12.80 14.48 7.05
CA PRO A 22 12.14 15.30 6.04
C PRO A 22 11.44 14.40 5.04
N CYS A 23 10.11 14.28 5.13
CA CYS A 23 9.21 13.75 4.10
C CYS A 23 9.39 12.28 3.67
N VAL A 24 10.59 11.68 3.71
CA VAL A 24 10.95 10.35 3.15
C VAL A 24 10.12 9.19 3.74
N ASP A 25 9.75 9.27 5.02
CA ASP A 25 9.06 8.16 5.70
C ASP A 25 7.59 7.99 5.32
N GLU A 26 6.92 9.03 4.83
CA GLU A 26 5.49 8.91 4.51
C GLU A 26 5.26 7.94 3.34
N THR A 27 6.09 8.00 2.30
CA THR A 27 5.99 7.09 1.16
C THR A 27 6.23 5.63 1.58
N ALA A 28 7.26 5.37 2.37
CA ALA A 28 7.61 4.02 2.82
C ALA A 28 6.51 3.42 3.70
N PHE A 29 5.92 4.24 4.58
CA PHE A 29 4.77 3.86 5.40
C PHE A 29 3.57 3.43 4.54
N TRP A 30 3.21 4.22 3.52
CA TRP A 30 2.08 3.87 2.65
C TRP A 30 2.35 2.64 1.79
N CYS A 31 3.59 2.44 1.33
CA CYS A 31 4.01 1.21 0.67
C CYS A 31 3.87 -0.02 1.58
N GLU A 32 4.24 0.12 2.86
CA GLU A 32 4.10 -0.97 3.84
C GLU A 32 2.62 -1.31 4.08
N GLN A 33 1.76 -0.29 4.28
CA GLN A 33 0.32 -0.51 4.44
C GLN A 33 -0.28 -1.19 3.20
N ALA A 34 0.11 -0.74 2.00
CA ALA A 34 -0.34 -1.34 0.76
C ALA A 34 0.06 -2.81 0.65
N CYS A 35 1.32 -3.15 0.96
CA CYS A 35 1.81 -4.53 0.97
C CYS A 35 1.07 -5.40 2.01
N ARG A 36 0.78 -4.87 3.20
CA ARG A 36 0.03 -5.59 4.23
C ARG A 36 -1.41 -5.89 3.79
N SER A 37 -2.07 -4.92 3.16
CA SER A 37 -3.40 -5.10 2.58
C SER A 37 -3.40 -6.09 1.41
N GLU A 38 -2.39 -6.06 0.53
CA GLU A 38 -2.23 -7.10 -0.51
C GLU A 38 -2.05 -8.49 0.11
N ALA A 39 -1.26 -8.61 1.17
CA ALA A 39 -1.03 -9.89 1.86
C ALA A 39 -2.28 -10.43 2.56
N SER A 40 -3.18 -9.55 3.01
CA SER A 40 -4.48 -9.96 3.57
C SER A 40 -5.56 -10.19 2.52
N GLY A 41 -5.27 -9.92 1.23
CA GLY A 41 -6.24 -10.02 0.14
C GLY A 41 -7.19 -8.82 0.02
N ASP A 42 -6.97 -7.75 0.79
CA ASP A 42 -7.76 -6.52 0.66
C ASP A 42 -7.16 -5.62 -0.42
N PHE A 43 -7.48 -5.96 -1.67
CA PHE A 43 -6.98 -5.21 -2.83
C PHE A 43 -7.63 -3.82 -2.96
N SER A 44 -8.77 -3.59 -2.31
CA SER A 44 -9.46 -2.30 -2.31
C SER A 44 -8.63 -1.28 -1.55
N ASP A 45 -8.30 -1.58 -0.31
CA ASP A 45 -7.46 -0.71 0.50
C ASP A 45 -6.01 -0.69 0.02
N ALA A 46 -5.48 -1.81 -0.49
CA ALA A 46 -4.17 -1.80 -1.14
C ALA A 46 -4.08 -0.80 -2.30
N SER A 47 -5.09 -0.76 -3.18
CA SER A 47 -5.12 0.18 -4.31
C SER A 47 -5.09 1.64 -3.85
N ARG A 48 -5.82 1.95 -2.77
CA ARG A 48 -5.84 3.30 -2.16
C ARG A 48 -4.47 3.64 -1.59
N PHE A 49 -3.85 2.73 -0.84
CA PHE A 49 -2.53 2.97 -0.25
C PHE A 49 -1.42 3.13 -1.31
N TRP A 50 -1.45 2.32 -2.39
CA TRP A 50 -0.52 2.51 -3.51
C TRP A 50 -0.68 3.86 -4.20
N LEU A 51 -1.92 4.36 -4.33
CA LEU A 51 -2.18 5.68 -4.89
C LEU A 51 -1.64 6.80 -3.99
N VAL A 52 -1.78 6.67 -2.67
CA VAL A 52 -1.23 7.63 -1.70
C VAL A 52 0.30 7.62 -1.77
N ALA A 53 0.94 6.43 -1.76
CA ALA A 53 2.38 6.30 -1.89
C ALA A 53 2.92 6.96 -3.18
N LEU A 54 2.22 6.78 -4.30
CA LEU A 54 2.55 7.42 -5.57
C LEU A 54 2.43 8.94 -5.52
N THR A 55 1.38 9.45 -4.88
CA THR A 55 1.16 10.90 -4.72
C THR A 55 2.23 11.53 -3.85
N MET A 56 2.60 10.89 -2.74
CA MET A 56 3.68 11.37 -1.86
C MET A 56 5.04 11.33 -2.55
N SER A 57 5.34 10.25 -3.28
CA SER A 57 6.59 10.15 -4.07
C SER A 57 6.71 11.28 -5.11
N ARG A 58 5.61 11.65 -5.75
CA ARG A 58 5.58 12.79 -6.68
C ARG A 58 5.86 14.11 -5.97
N ARG A 59 5.26 14.34 -4.81
CA ARG A 59 5.47 15.55 -4.00
C ARG A 59 6.92 15.64 -3.52
N GLN A 60 7.48 14.55 -3.01
CA GLN A 60 8.88 14.45 -2.58
C GLN A 60 9.84 14.79 -3.72
N ALA A 61 9.65 14.19 -4.90
CA ALA A 61 10.54 14.44 -6.02
C ALA A 61 10.38 15.86 -6.58
N ALA A 62 9.17 16.41 -6.58
CA ALA A 62 8.96 17.82 -6.92
C ALA A 62 9.65 18.77 -5.92
N ALA A 63 9.62 18.46 -4.61
CA ALA A 63 10.32 19.24 -3.60
C ALA A 63 11.86 19.18 -3.74
N LEU A 64 12.38 18.11 -4.37
CA LEU A 64 13.80 17.92 -4.64
C LEU A 64 14.21 18.32 -6.07
N ASP A 65 13.28 18.85 -6.87
CA ASP A 65 13.45 19.15 -8.30
C ASP A 65 14.02 17.97 -9.10
N ARG A 66 13.50 16.77 -8.84
CA ARG A 66 13.92 15.51 -9.47
C ARG A 66 12.75 14.85 -10.18
N VAL A 67 13.07 14.05 -11.20
CA VAL A 67 12.11 13.13 -11.80
C VAL A 67 12.05 11.86 -10.94
N PRO A 68 10.92 11.54 -10.29
CA PRO A 68 10.82 10.31 -9.52
C PRO A 68 10.70 9.10 -10.44
N ASP A 69 11.41 8.02 -10.10
CA ASP A 69 11.05 6.70 -10.60
C ASP A 69 9.84 6.17 -9.83
N LEU A 70 8.71 6.06 -10.53
CA LEU A 70 7.44 5.58 -10.00
C LEU A 70 7.01 4.26 -10.63
N HIS A 71 7.88 3.61 -11.41
CA HIS A 71 7.52 2.42 -12.19
C HIS A 71 7.00 1.30 -11.28
N MET A 72 7.70 1.05 -10.17
CA MET A 72 7.29 0.05 -9.17
C MET A 72 5.91 0.37 -8.58
N LEU A 73 5.68 1.61 -8.15
CA LEU A 73 4.42 2.04 -7.53
C LEU A 73 3.24 1.94 -8.51
N ARG A 74 3.45 2.36 -9.75
CA ARG A 74 2.46 2.22 -10.83
C ARG A 74 2.14 0.75 -11.12
N SER A 75 3.16 -0.10 -11.19
CA SER A 75 2.98 -1.54 -11.44
C SER A 75 2.18 -2.21 -10.32
N ARG A 76 2.46 -1.84 -9.06
CA ARG A 76 1.72 -2.34 -7.89
C ARG A 76 0.27 -1.86 -7.89
N LEU A 77 0.04 -0.56 -8.08
CA LEU A 77 -1.30 0.01 -8.19
C LEU A 77 -2.12 -0.67 -9.29
N ALA A 78 -1.53 -0.85 -10.48
CA ALA A 78 -2.17 -1.52 -11.60
C ALA A 78 -2.56 -2.96 -11.26
N ARG A 79 -1.68 -3.72 -10.59
CA ARG A 79 -2.01 -5.08 -10.13
C ARG A 79 -3.17 -5.08 -9.15
N ALA A 80 -3.14 -4.24 -8.12
CA ALA A 80 -4.22 -4.16 -7.13
C ALA A 80 -5.56 -3.81 -7.80
N THR A 81 -5.55 -2.88 -8.76
CA THR A 81 -6.74 -2.48 -9.52
C THR A 81 -7.24 -3.61 -10.43
N LEU A 82 -6.34 -4.32 -11.13
CA LEU A 82 -6.72 -5.46 -11.97
C LEU A 82 -7.35 -6.59 -11.16
N VAL A 83 -6.84 -6.85 -9.95
CA VAL A 83 -7.45 -7.84 -9.06
C VAL A 83 -8.85 -7.40 -8.64
N LEU A 84 -9.05 -6.13 -8.28
CA LEU A 84 -10.38 -5.59 -8.00
C LEU A 84 -11.32 -5.71 -9.20
N ASP A 85 -10.84 -5.36 -10.39
CA ASP A 85 -11.63 -5.45 -11.62
C ASP A 85 -12.03 -6.92 -11.87
N LEU A 86 -11.10 -7.86 -11.78
CA LEU A 86 -11.41 -9.29 -11.93
C LEU A 86 -12.47 -9.78 -10.93
N TRP A 87 -12.42 -9.31 -9.69
CA TRP A 87 -13.37 -9.71 -8.63
C TRP A 87 -14.74 -9.04 -8.78
N THR A 88 -14.80 -7.86 -9.39
CA THR A 88 -16.05 -7.11 -9.60
C THR A 88 -16.69 -7.40 -10.96
N THR A 89 -15.90 -7.76 -11.97
CA THR A 89 -16.39 -8.20 -13.27
C THR A 89 -16.88 -9.64 -13.15
N LYS A 90 -18.20 -9.83 -13.04
CA LYS A 90 -18.81 -11.14 -13.35
C LYS A 90 -18.28 -11.59 -14.72
N PRO A 91 -17.87 -12.87 -14.89
CA PRO A 91 -17.51 -13.37 -16.21
C PRO A 91 -18.73 -13.18 -17.11
N ARG A 92 -18.65 -12.21 -18.02
CA ARG A 92 -19.63 -12.09 -19.10
C ARG A 92 -19.32 -13.24 -20.04
N CYS A 93 -19.85 -14.41 -19.74
CA CYS A 93 -20.02 -15.48 -20.70
C CYS A 93 -20.87 -14.91 -21.83
N ARG A 94 -20.24 -14.30 -22.84
CA ARG A 94 -20.83 -14.18 -24.16
C ARG A 94 -20.90 -15.61 -24.69
N MET A 95 -22.01 -16.28 -24.42
CA MET A 95 -22.48 -17.33 -25.31
C MET A 95 -22.71 -16.64 -26.66
N VAL A 96 -21.76 -16.83 -27.56
CA VAL A 96 -21.95 -16.54 -28.98
C VAL A 96 -22.91 -17.63 -29.43
N ASN A 97 -24.15 -17.23 -29.74
CA ASN A 97 -25.20 -18.10 -30.28
C ASN A 97 -25.15 -18.05 -31.80
#